data_AF-A0A6J8EVS8-F1
#
_entry.id   AF-A0A6J8EVS8-F1
#
_cell.length_a   1.000
_cell.length_b   1.000
_cell.length_c   1.000
_cell.angle_alpha   90.00
_cell.angle_beta   90.00
_cell.angle_gamma   90.00
#
_symmetry.space_group_name_H-M   'P 1'
#
loop_
_entity.id
_entity.type
_entity.pdbx_description
1 polymer ?
#
loop_
_entity_poly.entity_id
_entity_poly.type
_entity_poly.pdbx_seq_one_letter_code
_entity_poly.pdbx_strand_id
1 'polypeptide(L)'
;MQAIGSDGDEATMNAIAVSFTSESFVNLLCASHKKENIEYKLKEMKSATPAIRHIVSDIFGTNVDSMLYQKGLIDSETTSEFDSRLRDLKTTWDHLVPTFHAWFVSNESEKFKSHLIKAVTDQAQLDGHFSNNRVESTNNNVKDWVGRSGKVTLPVFNRKVEEYVTCQQQEFEMAIYANGPYDLASTHTYLRKERHIWNGLNAEERKNK
;
A
#
# COMPACT_ATOMS: atom_id res chain seq x y z
N MET A 1 -3.71 17.63 -10.43
CA MET A 1 -3.21 17.26 -9.09
C MET A 1 -2.39 15.99 -9.24
N GLN A 2 -1.19 15.96 -8.69
CA GLN A 2 -0.28 14.83 -8.79
C GLN A 2 0.06 14.36 -7.38
N ALA A 3 -0.06 13.06 -7.13
CA ALA A 3 0.32 12.45 -5.87
C ALA A 3 1.31 11.32 -6.12
N ILE A 4 2.32 11.21 -5.26
CA ILE A 4 3.22 10.05 -5.22
C ILE A 4 3.14 9.49 -3.81
N GLY A 5 3.03 8.17 -3.74
CA GLY A 5 3.11 7.46 -2.48
C GLY A 5 4.36 6.60 -2.38
N SER A 6 4.91 6.49 -1.17
CA SER A 6 6.06 5.65 -0.86
C SER A 6 5.86 4.89 0.46
N ASP A 7 6.77 3.98 0.78
CA ASP A 7 6.83 3.33 2.09
C ASP A 7 7.40 4.25 3.19
N GLY A 8 7.99 5.38 2.81
CA GLY A 8 8.56 6.39 3.70
C GLY A 8 10.05 6.23 3.95
N ASP A 9 10.78 5.52 3.10
CA ASP A 9 12.23 5.54 3.13
C ASP A 9 12.78 6.96 2.87
N GLU A 10 13.76 7.37 3.66
CA GLU A 10 14.25 8.75 3.69
C GLU A 10 14.89 9.19 2.35
N ALA A 11 15.57 8.27 1.66
CA ALA A 11 16.23 8.57 0.40
C ALA A 11 15.20 8.89 -0.70
N THR A 12 14.13 8.08 -0.79
CA THR A 12 13.02 8.31 -1.71
C THR A 12 12.24 9.56 -1.35
N MET A 13 11.95 9.79 -0.07
CA MET A 13 11.27 11.01 0.37
C MET A 13 12.05 12.28 0.00
N ASN A 14 13.36 12.26 0.20
CA ASN A 14 14.24 13.36 -0.20
C ASN A 14 14.29 13.52 -1.72
N ALA A 15 14.40 12.42 -2.47
CA ALA A 15 14.41 12.45 -3.93
C ALA A 15 13.09 13.01 -4.50
N ILE A 16 11.95 12.63 -3.93
CA ILE A 16 10.64 13.15 -4.29
C ILE A 16 10.58 14.65 -4.02
N ALA A 17 10.98 15.10 -2.82
CA ALA A 17 10.93 16.51 -2.46
C ALA A 17 11.78 17.40 -3.38
N VAL A 18 12.94 16.91 -3.83
CA VAL A 18 13.82 17.64 -4.77
C VAL A 18 13.28 17.61 -6.20
N SER A 19 12.67 16.50 -6.62
CA SER A 19 12.24 16.31 -8.01
C SER A 19 10.87 16.90 -8.31
N PHE A 20 10.01 17.01 -7.30
CA PHE A 20 8.62 17.46 -7.43
C PHE A 20 8.37 18.68 -6.54
N THR A 21 8.78 19.86 -7.04
CA THR A 21 8.73 21.12 -6.29
C THR A 21 7.44 21.93 -6.50
N SER A 22 6.47 21.43 -7.28
CA SER A 22 5.23 22.16 -7.53
C SER A 22 4.35 22.17 -6.27
N GLU A 23 3.79 23.31 -5.91
CA GLU A 23 2.88 23.45 -4.76
C GLU A 23 1.61 22.58 -4.84
N SER A 24 1.26 22.08 -6.03
CA SER A 24 0.10 21.22 -6.26
C SER A 24 0.36 19.71 -6.06
N PHE A 25 1.51 19.37 -5.49
CA PHE A 25 1.96 17.98 -5.35
C PHE A 25 1.71 17.45 -3.93
N VAL A 26 1.14 16.26 -3.84
CA VAL A 26 0.85 15.59 -2.55
C VAL A 26 1.75 14.37 -2.40
N ASN A 27 2.53 14.34 -1.33
CA ASN A 27 3.35 13.17 -0.98
C ASN A 27 2.60 12.34 0.06
N LEU A 28 2.47 11.04 -0.19
CA LEU A 28 1.74 10.11 0.66
C LEU A 28 2.67 9.05 1.24
N LEU A 29 2.42 8.66 2.48
CA LEU A 29 3.10 7.52 3.09
C LEU A 29 2.15 6.33 3.21
N CYS A 30 2.69 5.13 3.00
CA CYS A 30 1.92 3.91 3.16
C CYS A 30 1.52 3.72 4.63
N ALA A 31 0.21 3.70 4.90
CA ALA A 31 -0.32 3.54 6.24
C ALA A 31 0.05 2.18 6.86
N SER A 32 0.06 1.09 6.08
CA SER A 32 0.46 -0.24 6.54
C SER A 32 1.90 -0.27 7.05
N HIS A 33 2.86 0.23 6.26
CA HIS A 33 4.26 0.31 6.67
C HIS A 33 4.46 1.21 7.88
N LYS A 34 3.73 2.34 7.92
CA LYS A 34 3.79 3.25 9.06
C LYS A 34 3.30 2.56 10.34
N LYS A 35 2.23 1.75 10.25
CA LYS A 35 1.70 0.95 11.35
C LYS A 35 2.72 -0.09 11.84
N GLU A 36 3.33 -0.83 10.92
CA GLU A 36 4.37 -1.82 11.25
C GLU A 36 5.58 -1.18 11.94
N ASN A 37 6.03 -0.01 11.47
CA ASN A 37 7.13 0.73 12.08
C ASN A 37 6.81 1.16 13.53
N ILE A 38 5.58 1.62 13.78
CA ILE A 38 5.13 1.99 15.13
C ILE A 38 5.01 0.74 16.03
N GLU A 39 4.46 -0.36 15.51
CA GLU A 39 4.41 -1.63 16.23
C GLU A 39 5.81 -2.14 16.59
N TYR A 40 6.76 -2.05 15.65
CA TYR A 40 8.16 -2.40 15.90
C TYR A 40 8.75 -1.51 16.99
N LYS A 41 8.51 -0.19 16.95
CA LYS A 41 9.01 0.72 17.98
C LYS A 41 8.47 0.38 19.36
N LEU A 42 7.17 0.11 19.47
CA LEU A 42 6.57 -0.29 20.75
C LEU A 42 7.13 -1.63 21.26
N LYS A 43 7.40 -2.59 20.37
CA LYS A 43 8.09 -3.85 20.72
C LYS A 43 9.52 -3.58 21.21
N GLU A 44 10.27 -2.68 20.57
CA GLU A 44 11.61 -2.25 20.99
C GLU A 44 11.59 -1.63 22.40
N MET A 45 10.52 -0.87 22.71
CA MET A 45 10.24 -0.33 24.05
C MET A 45 9.77 -1.37 25.06
N LYS A 46 9.77 -2.67 24.70
CA LYS A 46 9.34 -3.80 25.53
C LYS A 46 7.90 -3.71 26.01
N SER A 47 7.04 -3.04 25.23
CA SER A 47 5.62 -2.90 25.55
C SER A 47 4.88 -4.24 25.47
N ALA A 48 3.90 -4.44 26.35
CA ALA A 48 3.04 -5.63 26.30
C ALA A 48 2.08 -5.58 25.09
N THR A 49 1.79 -6.74 24.49
CA THR A 49 0.90 -6.86 23.32
C THR A 49 -0.45 -6.14 23.47
N PRO A 50 -1.14 -6.18 24.64
CA PRO A 50 -2.37 -5.40 24.82
C PRO A 50 -2.16 -3.88 24.70
N ALA A 51 -1.08 -3.35 25.28
CA ALA A 51 -0.73 -1.93 25.17
C ALA A 51 -0.39 -1.54 23.73
N ILE A 52 0.36 -2.40 23.01
CA ILE A 52 0.67 -2.20 21.59
C ILE A 52 -0.61 -2.07 20.78
N ARG A 53 -1.53 -3.04 20.92
CA ARG A 53 -2.81 -3.04 20.18
C ARG A 53 -3.65 -1.81 20.47
N HIS A 54 -3.70 -1.37 21.73
CA HIS A 54 -4.44 -0.17 22.13
C HIS A 54 -3.87 1.08 21.46
N ILE A 55 -2.57 1.33 21.60
CA ILE A 55 -1.91 2.50 21.01
C ILE A 55 -2.06 2.50 19.48
N VAL A 56 -1.88 1.33 18.85
CA VAL A 56 -2.03 1.20 17.39
C VAL A 56 -3.47 1.47 16.96
N SER A 57 -4.46 1.03 17.72
CA SER A 57 -5.89 1.34 17.49
C SER A 57 -6.17 2.83 17.65
N ASP A 58 -5.57 3.51 18.63
CA ASP A 58 -5.73 4.95 18.81
C ASP A 58 -5.18 5.74 17.60
N ILE A 59 -4.09 5.26 17.01
CA ILE A 59 -3.42 5.91 15.87
C ILE A 59 -4.15 5.62 14.55
N PHE A 60 -4.44 4.34 14.26
CA PHE A 60 -4.90 3.88 12.96
C PHE A 60 -6.39 3.55 12.90
N GLY A 61 -7.09 3.66 14.02
CA GLY A 61 -8.46 3.22 14.16
C GLY A 61 -8.58 1.70 14.29
N THR A 62 -9.79 1.25 14.59
CA THR A 62 -10.11 -0.17 14.67
C THR A 62 -11.56 -0.43 14.32
N ASN A 63 -11.84 -1.60 13.75
CA ASN A 63 -13.21 -2.10 13.69
C ASN A 63 -13.58 -2.62 15.08
N VAL A 64 -14.62 -2.05 15.67
CA VAL A 64 -15.18 -2.47 16.95
C VAL A 64 -16.16 -3.63 16.73
N ASP A 65 -16.92 -3.58 15.63
CA ASP A 65 -17.74 -4.66 15.11
C ASP A 65 -17.89 -4.50 13.58
N SER A 66 -18.55 -5.45 12.90
CA SER A 66 -18.73 -5.50 11.44
C SER A 66 -19.29 -4.23 10.81
N MET A 67 -19.98 -3.38 11.57
CA MET A 67 -20.57 -2.12 11.10
C MET A 67 -20.01 -0.85 11.77
N LEU A 68 -19.12 -0.98 12.76
CA LEU A 68 -18.65 0.16 13.54
C LEU A 68 -17.14 0.28 13.49
N TYR A 69 -16.67 1.31 12.79
CA TYR A 69 -15.28 1.72 12.77
C TYR A 69 -15.05 2.86 13.76
N GLN A 70 -14.12 2.66 14.70
CA GLN A 70 -13.65 3.70 15.60
C GLN A 70 -12.49 4.44 14.94
N LYS A 71 -12.68 5.74 14.70
CA LYS A 71 -11.68 6.62 14.06
C LYS A 71 -10.39 6.71 14.90
N GLY A 72 -9.25 6.54 14.27
CA GLY A 72 -7.93 6.83 14.83
C GLY A 72 -7.49 8.27 14.59
N LEU A 73 -6.28 8.61 15.05
CA LEU A 73 -5.61 9.88 14.73
C LEU A 73 -5.43 10.07 13.22
N ILE A 74 -5.16 9.00 12.48
CA ILE A 74 -5.01 9.04 11.02
C ILE A 74 -6.28 9.54 10.32
N ASP A 75 -7.45 9.42 10.96
CA ASP A 75 -8.73 9.85 10.38
C ASP A 75 -9.05 11.34 10.64
N SER A 76 -8.11 12.11 11.19
CA SER A 76 -8.31 13.54 11.46
C SER A 76 -8.42 14.37 10.18
N GLU A 77 -9.41 15.27 10.17
CA GLU A 77 -9.78 16.11 9.02
C GLU A 77 -8.95 17.40 8.98
N THR A 78 -8.25 17.73 10.07
CA THR A 78 -7.31 18.85 10.13
C THR A 78 -6.10 18.52 11.00
N THR A 79 -5.01 19.26 10.80
CA THR A 79 -3.82 19.18 11.65
C THR A 79 -4.12 19.60 13.10
N SER A 80 -4.99 20.61 13.29
CA SER A 80 -5.43 21.05 14.61
C SER A 80 -6.22 19.99 15.36
N GLU A 81 -7.11 19.26 14.66
CA GLU A 81 -7.84 18.14 15.24
C GLU A 81 -6.88 17.01 15.64
N PHE A 82 -5.94 16.66 14.76
CA PHE A 82 -4.90 15.67 15.05
C PHE A 82 -4.10 16.03 16.31
N ASP A 83 -3.60 17.28 16.38
CA ASP A 83 -2.80 17.74 17.52
C ASP A 83 -3.64 17.76 18.82
N SER A 84 -4.94 18.09 18.75
CA SER A 84 -5.83 18.03 19.92
C SER A 84 -6.00 16.60 20.42
N ARG A 85 -6.36 15.67 19.54
CA ARG A 85 -6.55 14.26 19.89
C ARG A 85 -5.26 13.63 20.40
N LEU A 86 -4.12 13.96 19.80
CA LEU A 86 -2.81 13.48 20.25
C LEU A 86 -2.46 14.01 21.65
N ARG A 87 -2.83 15.24 22.00
CA ARG A 87 -2.65 15.76 23.37
C ARG A 87 -3.51 15.00 24.38
N ASP A 88 -4.76 14.69 24.04
CA ASP A 88 -5.70 13.99 24.93
C ASP A 88 -5.22 12.56 25.25
N LEU A 89 -4.50 11.92 24.31
CA LEU A 89 -3.95 10.57 24.48
C LEU A 89 -2.71 10.52 25.38
N LYS A 90 -2.10 11.65 25.75
CA LYS A 90 -0.84 11.70 26.48
C LYS A 90 -0.86 10.86 27.77
N THR A 91 -1.84 11.12 28.63
CA THR A 91 -1.93 10.46 29.94
C THR A 91 -2.10 8.94 29.78
N THR A 92 -2.96 8.52 28.85
CA THR A 92 -3.23 7.11 28.57
C THR A 92 -1.98 6.40 28.03
N TRP A 93 -1.32 7.00 27.04
CA TRP A 93 -0.12 6.41 26.44
C TRP A 93 1.06 6.37 27.39
N ASP A 94 1.28 7.42 28.19
CA ASP A 94 2.35 7.43 29.20
C ASP A 94 2.13 6.38 30.29
N HIS A 95 0.87 6.05 30.61
CA HIS A 95 0.55 4.97 31.55
C HIS A 95 0.81 3.58 30.94
N LEU A 96 0.47 3.39 29.67
CA LEU A 96 0.62 2.11 28.96
C LEU A 96 2.08 1.83 28.58
N VAL A 97 2.74 2.83 28.01
CA VAL A 97 4.11 2.77 27.50
C VAL A 97 4.79 4.11 27.80
N PRO A 98 5.47 4.22 28.95
CA PRO A 98 6.16 5.45 29.33
C PRO A 98 7.07 5.96 28.22
N THR A 99 7.06 7.27 28.00
CA THR A 99 7.86 8.00 26.98
C THR A 99 7.43 7.80 25.52
N PHE A 100 6.50 6.89 25.22
CA PHE A 100 6.05 6.68 23.83
C PHE A 100 5.39 7.93 23.24
N HIS A 101 4.55 8.62 24.02
CA HIS A 101 3.90 9.85 23.57
C HIS A 101 4.92 10.91 23.14
N ALA A 102 5.92 11.18 23.98
CA ALA A 102 6.97 12.14 23.68
C ALA A 102 7.78 11.74 22.43
N TRP A 103 8.07 10.45 22.27
CA TRP A 103 8.70 9.93 21.07
C TRP A 103 7.83 10.15 19.83
N PHE A 104 6.55 9.81 19.90
CA PHE A 104 5.61 9.93 18.77
C PHE A 104 5.48 11.40 18.33
N VAL A 105 5.32 12.32 19.28
CA VAL A 105 5.28 13.77 19.01
C VAL A 105 6.55 14.22 18.28
N SER A 106 7.73 13.78 18.73
CA SER A 106 9.01 14.24 18.20
C SER A 106 9.38 13.62 16.85
N ASN A 107 8.91 12.41 16.54
CA ASN A 107 9.40 11.63 15.41
C ASN A 107 8.34 11.36 14.32
N GLU A 108 7.06 11.34 14.68
CA GLU A 108 5.99 10.88 13.79
C GLU A 108 4.87 11.90 13.59
N SER A 109 4.58 12.77 14.56
CA SER A 109 3.45 13.73 14.48
C SER A 109 3.44 14.54 13.18
N GLU A 110 4.56 15.19 12.82
CA GLU A 110 4.64 15.97 11.57
C GLU A 110 4.50 15.08 10.33
N LYS A 111 5.07 13.87 10.34
CA LYS A 111 4.91 12.93 9.21
C LYS A 111 3.46 12.56 9.00
N PHE A 112 2.69 12.36 10.08
CA PHE A 112 1.26 12.09 9.98
C PHE A 112 0.50 13.26 9.37
N LYS A 113 0.72 14.46 9.93
CA LYS A 113 0.04 15.68 9.49
C LYS A 113 0.32 16.03 8.03
N SER A 114 1.53 15.76 7.55
CA SER A 114 1.95 16.09 6.18
C SER A 114 1.62 15.02 5.15
N HIS A 115 1.45 13.74 5.53
CA HIS A 115 1.43 12.65 4.54
C HIS A 115 0.37 11.55 4.75
N LEU A 116 -0.29 11.49 5.91
CA LEU A 116 -1.10 10.32 6.28
C LEU A 116 -2.53 10.66 6.71
N ILE A 117 -2.75 11.81 7.35
CA ILE A 117 -4.09 12.11 7.87
C ILE A 117 -5.11 12.25 6.74
N LYS A 118 -6.38 12.04 7.07
CA LYS A 118 -7.50 12.15 6.12
C LYS A 118 -7.47 13.44 5.28
N ALA A 119 -7.10 14.56 5.90
CA ALA A 119 -6.96 15.83 5.19
C ALA A 119 -6.03 15.75 3.96
N VAL A 120 -4.94 14.97 4.06
CA VAL A 120 -3.94 14.79 3.00
C VAL A 120 -4.43 13.79 1.95
N THR A 121 -5.08 12.71 2.37
CA THR A 121 -5.63 11.71 1.43
C THR A 121 -6.79 12.29 0.62
N ASP A 122 -7.61 13.15 1.24
CA ASP A 122 -8.68 13.87 0.57
C ASP A 122 -8.13 14.87 -0.46
N GLN A 123 -7.03 15.56 -0.12
CA GLN A 123 -6.28 16.36 -1.10
C GLN A 123 -5.77 15.49 -2.25
N ALA A 124 -5.34 14.26 -2.01
CA ALA A 124 -4.95 13.33 -3.07
C ALA A 124 -6.13 12.66 -3.81
N GLN A 125 -7.38 12.98 -3.47
CA GLN A 125 -8.60 12.34 -4.02
C GLN A 125 -8.63 10.82 -3.82
N LEU A 126 -8.09 10.34 -2.69
CA LEU A 126 -8.15 8.93 -2.33
C LEU A 126 -9.40 8.61 -1.53
N ASP A 127 -10.04 7.49 -1.88
CA ASP A 127 -11.05 6.87 -1.04
C ASP A 127 -10.34 6.01 0.03
N GLY A 128 -10.00 6.64 1.15
CA GLY A 128 -9.26 6.05 2.27
C GLY A 128 -7.76 6.31 2.25
N HIS A 129 -7.03 5.57 3.10
CA HIS A 129 -5.59 5.77 3.31
C HIS A 129 -4.73 5.10 2.25
N PHE A 130 -3.62 5.76 1.89
CA PHE A 130 -2.70 5.22 0.89
C PHE A 130 -2.03 3.92 1.35
N SER A 131 -1.93 2.96 0.43
CA SER A 131 -1.28 1.67 0.67
C SER A 131 -0.51 1.18 -0.56
N ASN A 132 0.69 0.64 -0.32
CA ASN A 132 1.54 0.02 -1.33
C ASN A 132 1.19 -1.45 -1.61
N ASN A 133 0.14 -2.01 -1.01
CA ASN A 133 -0.22 -3.44 -1.12
C ASN A 133 -0.20 -3.96 -2.57
N ARG A 134 -0.66 -3.17 -3.54
CA ARG A 134 -0.66 -3.57 -4.96
C ARG A 134 0.76 -3.76 -5.51
N VAL A 135 1.63 -2.78 -5.26
CA VAL A 135 3.03 -2.81 -5.72
C VAL A 135 3.79 -3.93 -5.00
N GLU A 136 3.54 -4.12 -3.70
CA GLU A 136 4.16 -5.19 -2.92
C GLU A 136 3.72 -6.57 -3.37
N SER A 137 2.45 -6.75 -3.74
CA SER A 137 1.94 -7.99 -4.31
C SER A 137 2.64 -8.32 -5.62
N THR A 138 2.76 -7.35 -6.53
CA THR A 138 3.53 -7.51 -7.77
C THR A 138 4.98 -7.85 -7.48
N ASN A 139 5.62 -7.13 -6.56
CA ASN A 139 7.01 -7.41 -6.17
C ASN A 139 7.17 -8.81 -5.58
N ASN A 140 6.21 -9.28 -4.79
CA ASN A 140 6.22 -10.62 -4.23
C ASN A 140 6.10 -11.68 -5.33
N ASN A 141 5.19 -11.52 -6.28
CA ASN A 141 5.04 -12.44 -7.41
C ASN A 141 6.30 -12.48 -8.29
N VAL A 142 6.92 -11.33 -8.54
CA VAL A 142 8.20 -11.26 -9.28
C VAL A 142 9.30 -11.97 -8.49
N LYS A 143 9.39 -11.78 -7.18
CA LYS A 143 10.36 -12.50 -6.32
C LYS A 143 10.13 -14.01 -6.34
N ASP A 144 8.88 -14.46 -6.31
CA ASP A 144 8.52 -15.87 -6.41
C ASP A 144 8.92 -16.47 -7.76
N TRP A 145 8.62 -15.76 -8.85
CA TRP A 145 8.96 -16.18 -10.20
C TRP A 145 10.47 -16.21 -10.46
N VAL A 146 11.17 -15.15 -10.06
CA VAL A 146 12.63 -15.01 -10.24
C VAL A 146 13.38 -15.97 -9.31
N GLY A 147 12.77 -16.36 -8.19
CA GLY A 147 13.34 -17.19 -7.14
C GLY A 147 13.77 -16.35 -5.94
N ARG A 148 13.19 -16.63 -4.76
CA ARG A 148 13.42 -15.85 -3.52
C ARG A 148 14.86 -15.89 -3.00
N SER A 149 15.62 -16.92 -3.34
CA SER A 149 16.94 -17.20 -2.77
C SER A 149 18.03 -17.11 -3.84
N GLY A 150 18.78 -16.00 -3.83
CA GLY A 150 20.00 -15.84 -4.62
C GLY A 150 20.19 -14.44 -5.18
N LYS A 151 21.45 -14.01 -5.31
CA LYS A 151 21.78 -12.83 -6.11
C LYS A 151 21.60 -13.20 -7.58
N VAL A 152 20.53 -12.72 -8.20
CA VAL A 152 20.32 -12.86 -9.63
C VAL A 152 21.03 -11.70 -10.32
N THR A 153 21.79 -11.99 -11.39
CA THR A 153 22.41 -10.92 -12.19
C THR A 153 21.32 -10.17 -12.96
N LEU A 154 21.53 -8.87 -13.22
CA LEU A 154 20.54 -8.06 -13.93
C LEU A 154 20.09 -8.65 -15.29
N PRO A 155 20.97 -9.24 -16.13
CA PRO A 155 20.52 -9.88 -17.36
C PRO A 155 19.59 -11.08 -17.15
N VAL A 156 19.86 -11.90 -16.13
CA VAL A 156 19.02 -13.05 -15.79
C VAL A 156 17.68 -12.58 -15.21
N PHE A 157 17.70 -11.51 -14.42
CA PHE A 157 16.49 -10.87 -13.91
C PHE A 157 15.59 -10.38 -15.05
N ASN A 158 16.14 -9.61 -16.00
CA ASN A 158 15.38 -9.09 -17.14
C ASN A 158 14.73 -10.22 -17.94
N ARG A 159 15.48 -11.26 -18.29
CA ARG A 159 14.94 -12.42 -19.01
C ARG A 159 13.79 -13.09 -18.27
N LYS A 160 13.94 -13.32 -16.96
CA LYS A 160 12.88 -13.95 -16.16
C LYS A 160 11.63 -13.09 -16.05
N VAL A 161 11.77 -11.77 -15.98
CA VAL A 161 10.62 -10.85 -15.96
C VAL A 161 9.92 -10.84 -17.31
N GLU A 162 10.67 -10.86 -18.42
CA GLU A 162 10.07 -11.01 -19.76
C GLU A 162 9.30 -12.33 -19.90
N GLU A 163 9.87 -13.44 -19.41
CA GLU A 163 9.20 -14.75 -19.35
C GLU A 163 7.92 -14.69 -18.50
N TYR A 164 7.95 -14.00 -17.36
CA TYR A 164 6.78 -13.81 -16.50
C TYR A 164 5.65 -13.08 -17.22
N VAL A 165 5.97 -11.94 -17.85
CA VAL A 165 4.99 -11.14 -18.59
C VAL A 165 4.40 -11.96 -19.75
N THR A 166 5.24 -12.69 -20.48
CA THR A 166 4.80 -13.55 -21.58
C THR A 166 3.85 -14.64 -21.08
N CYS A 167 4.17 -15.27 -19.95
CA CYS A 167 3.33 -16.30 -19.34
C CYS A 167 1.98 -15.73 -18.90
N GLN A 168 1.96 -14.57 -18.24
CA GLN A 168 0.70 -13.90 -17.87
C GLN A 168 -0.15 -13.57 -19.09
N GLN A 169 0.44 -13.06 -20.17
CA GLN A 169 -0.27 -12.79 -21.42
C GLN A 169 -0.88 -14.07 -22.01
N GLN A 170 -0.13 -15.17 -22.01
CA GLN A 170 -0.64 -16.47 -22.45
C GLN A 170 -1.81 -16.96 -21.59
N GLU A 171 -1.77 -16.77 -20.27
CA GLU A 171 -2.89 -17.10 -19.39
C GLU A 171 -4.15 -16.28 -19.68
N PHE A 172 -4.00 -15.00 -20.01
CA PHE A 172 -5.11 -14.18 -20.50
C PHE A 172 -5.68 -14.69 -21.83
N GLU A 173 -4.82 -15.05 -22.78
CA GLU A 173 -5.28 -15.65 -24.04
C GLU A 173 -6.02 -16.97 -23.81
N MET A 174 -5.51 -17.82 -22.91
CA MET A 174 -6.16 -19.08 -22.55
C MET A 174 -7.56 -18.88 -21.99
N ALA A 175 -7.77 -17.84 -21.18
CA ALA A 175 -9.10 -17.48 -20.68
C ALA A 175 -10.07 -17.14 -21.83
N ILE A 176 -9.61 -16.57 -22.95
CA ILE A 176 -10.48 -16.27 -24.10
C ILE A 176 -11.10 -17.54 -24.69
N TYR A 177 -10.42 -18.68 -24.63
CA TYR A 177 -10.93 -19.96 -25.13
C TYR A 177 -11.23 -21.00 -24.06
N ALA A 178 -11.50 -20.54 -22.83
CA ALA A 178 -11.91 -21.35 -21.69
C ALA A 178 -10.91 -22.48 -21.38
N ASN A 179 -9.63 -22.12 -21.40
CA ASN A 179 -8.54 -23.01 -21.02
C ASN A 179 -7.73 -22.40 -19.89
N GLY A 180 -7.08 -23.25 -19.10
CA GLY A 180 -6.29 -22.80 -17.96
C GLY A 180 -7.15 -22.46 -16.73
N PRO A 181 -6.54 -21.85 -15.71
CA PRO A 181 -7.16 -21.66 -14.40
C PRO A 181 -8.02 -20.38 -14.29
N TYR A 182 -8.05 -19.55 -15.33
CA TYR A 182 -8.72 -18.25 -15.31
C TYR A 182 -9.92 -18.20 -16.25
N ASP A 183 -10.94 -17.46 -15.83
CA ASP A 183 -12.14 -17.20 -16.61
C ASP A 183 -12.32 -15.70 -16.87
N LEU A 184 -13.01 -15.39 -17.98
CA LEU A 184 -13.42 -14.03 -18.28
C LEU A 184 -14.45 -13.56 -17.25
N ALA A 185 -14.29 -12.33 -16.78
CA ALA A 185 -15.32 -11.66 -15.98
C ALA A 185 -16.65 -11.65 -16.73
N SER A 186 -17.77 -11.68 -16.00
CA SER A 186 -19.13 -11.69 -16.59
C SER A 186 -19.34 -10.58 -17.62
N THR A 187 -18.79 -9.39 -17.34
CA THR A 187 -18.82 -8.20 -18.20
C THR A 187 -18.00 -8.33 -19.50
N HIS A 188 -17.11 -9.33 -19.59
CA HIS A 188 -16.20 -9.54 -20.72
C HIS A 188 -16.43 -10.88 -21.44
N THR A 189 -17.52 -11.57 -21.11
CA THR A 189 -17.89 -12.86 -21.73
C THR A 189 -18.04 -12.78 -23.26
N TYR A 190 -18.33 -11.60 -23.81
CA TYR A 190 -18.41 -11.35 -25.25
C TYR A 190 -17.08 -11.60 -25.99
N LEU A 191 -15.95 -11.58 -25.28
CA LEU A 191 -14.63 -11.89 -25.83
C LEU A 191 -14.43 -13.40 -26.06
N ARG A 192 -15.25 -14.25 -25.43
CA ARG A 192 -15.10 -15.72 -25.49
C ARG A 192 -15.09 -16.23 -26.93
N LYS A 193 -14.15 -17.12 -27.23
CA LYS A 193 -14.03 -17.83 -28.50
C LYS A 193 -13.90 -19.33 -28.26
N GLU A 194 -14.37 -20.12 -29.21
CA GLU A 194 -14.00 -21.53 -29.22
C GLU A 194 -12.53 -21.70 -29.60
N ARG A 195 -11.86 -22.70 -29.01
CA ARG A 195 -10.42 -22.95 -29.19
C ARG A 195 -10.01 -23.04 -30.67
N HIS A 196 -10.81 -23.73 -31.48
CA HIS A 196 -10.51 -23.92 -32.90
C HIS A 196 -10.56 -22.60 -33.68
N ILE A 197 -11.45 -21.67 -33.28
CA ILE A 197 -11.55 -20.31 -33.85
C ILE A 197 -10.32 -19.51 -33.44
N TRP A 198 -9.96 -19.52 -32.16
CA TRP A 198 -8.79 -18.79 -31.65
C TRP A 198 -7.49 -19.22 -32.33
N ASN A 199 -7.30 -20.53 -32.50
CA ASN A 199 -6.12 -21.10 -33.15
C ASN A 199 -6.02 -20.75 -34.64
N GLY A 200 -7.16 -20.47 -35.29
CA GLY A 200 -7.21 -20.01 -36.68
C GLY A 200 -6.85 -18.53 -36.87
N LEU A 201 -6.82 -17.73 -35.80
CA LEU A 201 -6.47 -16.31 -35.87
C LEU A 201 -4.95 -16.12 -35.92
N ASN A 202 -4.51 -15.16 -36.74
CA ASN A 202 -3.13 -14.68 -36.74
C ASN A 202 -2.88 -13.65 -35.62
N ALA A 203 -1.62 -13.27 -35.42
CA ALA A 203 -1.22 -12.39 -34.30
C ALA A 203 -1.89 -11.00 -34.33
N GLU A 204 -2.13 -10.42 -35.51
CA GLU A 204 -2.78 -9.11 -35.63
C GLU A 204 -4.29 -9.21 -35.39
N GLU A 205 -4.91 -10.31 -35.79
CA GLU A 205 -6.33 -10.58 -35.50
C GLU A 205 -6.58 -10.78 -33.99
N ARG A 206 -5.62 -11.39 -33.29
CA ARG A 206 -5.68 -11.57 -31.82
C ARG A 206 -5.52 -10.26 -31.06
N LYS A 207 -4.71 -9.31 -31.54
CA LYS A 207 -4.52 -8.00 -30.91
C LYS A 207 -5.74 -7.08 -31.00
N ASN A 208 -6.63 -7.32 -31.97
CA ASN A 208 -7.83 -6.51 -32.23
C ASN A 208 -9.11 -7.09 -31.57
N LYS A 209 -8.94 -8.02 -30.62
CA LYS A 209 -10.00 -8.64 -29.82
C LYS A 209 -9.77 -8.33 -28.36
#